data_AF-A0A929NX47-F1
#
_entry.id   AF-A0A929NX47-F1
#
_cell.length_a   1.000
_cell.length_b   1.000
_cell.length_c   1.000
_cell.angle_alpha   90.00
_cell.angle_beta   90.00
_cell.angle_gamma   90.00
#
_symmetry.space_group_name_H-M   'P 1'
#
loop_
_entity.id
_entity.type
_entity.pdbx_description
1 polymer ?
#
loop_
_entity_poly.entity_id
_entity_poly.type
_entity_poly.pdbx_seq_one_letter_code
_entity_poly.pdbx_strand_id
1 'polypeptide(L)'
;MRIILYLIIISLIGCTSNTTKLSQSKSIVWADDNSEIAVVISHPEKDLHKISVQDIKTDEKRDITEWRDYKSGKIFYMKQAGYFIVESLLENGARRFDKIEENGNEILIIETPDDENQPCSKNKIEQVHHTVIPSPNGLQLAHVYSPECGTITIEFLYANNLNVFDTQTMNIDEPMRIKWHPDNYIILVNHNNDKAWKVTPLTLTSPILPPKCFEPVTTSSNVSSDGRQVLFDGDKLITKSTGTKFGCQ
;
A
#
# COMPACT_ATOMS: atom_id res chain seq x y z
N MET A 1 -18.00 70.63 -36.46
CA MET A 1 -18.91 69.96 -35.49
C MET A 1 -18.30 68.60 -35.15
N ARG A 2 -18.37 68.21 -33.88
CA ARG A 2 -17.47 67.28 -33.18
C ARG A 2 -17.52 65.83 -33.68
N ILE A 3 -16.33 65.22 -33.72
CA ILE A 3 -16.06 63.78 -33.79
C ILE A 3 -16.63 63.12 -32.53
N ILE A 4 -17.47 62.08 -32.67
CA ILE A 4 -17.84 61.20 -31.55
C ILE A 4 -17.29 59.81 -31.85
N LEU A 5 -16.39 59.44 -30.96
CA LEU A 5 -15.57 58.25 -30.91
C LEU A 5 -16.45 57.01 -30.60
N TYR A 6 -16.42 56.01 -31.47
CA TYR A 6 -16.92 54.67 -31.18
C TYR A 6 -16.01 54.03 -30.13
N LEU A 7 -16.53 53.80 -28.92
CA LEU A 7 -15.88 52.95 -27.92
C LEU A 7 -16.61 51.60 -27.90
N ILE A 8 -16.14 50.68 -28.73
CA ILE A 8 -16.51 49.26 -28.66
C ILE A 8 -15.69 48.66 -27.52
N ILE A 9 -16.33 48.42 -26.37
CA ILE A 9 -15.75 47.69 -25.26
C ILE A 9 -15.78 46.20 -25.64
N ILE A 10 -14.65 45.70 -26.13
CA ILE A 10 -14.40 44.26 -26.27
C ILE A 10 -14.10 43.74 -24.86
N SER A 11 -15.11 43.20 -24.19
CA SER A 11 -14.91 42.41 -22.98
C SER A 11 -14.24 41.10 -23.38
N LEU A 12 -12.91 41.05 -23.25
CA LEU A 12 -12.16 39.79 -23.23
C LEU A 12 -12.65 38.99 -22.01
N ILE A 13 -13.53 38.04 -22.29
CA ILE A 13 -13.91 36.97 -21.37
C ILE A 13 -12.63 36.19 -21.11
N GLY A 14 -11.99 36.47 -19.97
CA GLY A 14 -10.92 35.66 -19.46
C GLY A 14 -11.45 34.25 -19.23
N CYS A 15 -11.01 33.31 -20.06
CA CYS A 15 -11.06 31.90 -19.70
C CYS A 15 -10.14 31.72 -18.49
N THR A 16 -10.69 31.85 -17.29
CA THR A 16 -10.09 31.27 -16.10
C THR A 16 -10.08 29.77 -16.33
N SER A 17 -8.91 29.26 -16.73
CA SER A 17 -8.57 27.86 -16.63
C SER A 17 -8.79 27.44 -15.18
N ASN A 18 -9.96 26.88 -14.90
CA ASN A 18 -10.15 26.02 -13.73
C ASN A 18 -9.21 24.85 -13.96
N THR A 19 -7.96 24.98 -13.52
CA THR A 19 -7.13 23.84 -13.17
C THR A 19 -7.87 23.11 -12.08
N THR A 20 -8.70 22.15 -12.48
CA THR A 20 -9.25 21.14 -11.59
C THR A 20 -8.04 20.56 -10.87
N LYS A 21 -7.84 20.93 -9.60
CA LYS A 21 -6.85 20.30 -8.75
C LYS A 21 -7.29 18.85 -8.65
N LEU A 22 -6.70 17.98 -9.48
CA LEU A 22 -6.85 16.55 -9.34
C LEU A 22 -6.37 16.25 -7.91
N SER A 23 -7.30 15.86 -7.05
CA SER A 23 -7.00 15.37 -5.71
C SER A 23 -6.25 14.06 -5.90
N GLN A 24 -4.92 14.17 -6.03
CA GLN A 24 -4.07 13.15 -6.66
C GLN A 24 -3.91 11.93 -5.74
N SER A 25 -4.27 10.78 -6.30
CA SER A 25 -3.97 9.40 -5.89
C SER A 25 -2.77 9.30 -4.94
N LYS A 26 -3.00 8.81 -3.72
CA LYS A 26 -1.94 8.65 -2.71
C LYS A 26 -1.14 7.36 -2.81
N SER A 27 -1.59 6.39 -3.60
CA SER A 27 -0.98 5.06 -3.67
C SER A 27 -0.73 4.63 -5.11
N ILE A 28 0.54 4.42 -5.45
CA ILE A 28 1.00 3.89 -6.75
C ILE A 28 2.00 2.79 -6.44
N VAL A 29 1.85 1.64 -7.07
CA VAL A 29 2.79 0.53 -6.93
C VAL A 29 3.05 -0.16 -8.25
N TRP A 30 4.28 -0.60 -8.45
CA TRP A 30 4.62 -1.58 -9.46
C TRP A 30 3.98 -2.92 -9.13
N ALA A 31 3.54 -3.62 -10.17
CA ALA A 31 3.38 -5.06 -10.12
C ALA A 31 4.69 -5.74 -9.69
N ASP A 32 4.59 -6.88 -9.02
CA ASP A 32 5.72 -7.73 -8.62
C ASP A 32 6.66 -8.15 -9.78
N ASP A 33 6.16 -8.14 -11.02
CA ASP A 33 6.93 -8.41 -12.24
C ASP A 33 7.46 -7.16 -12.98
N ASN A 34 7.20 -5.97 -12.45
CA ASN A 34 7.53 -4.65 -13.02
C ASN A 34 6.94 -4.34 -14.42
N SER A 35 5.93 -5.08 -14.87
CA SER A 35 5.32 -4.86 -16.19
C SER A 35 4.20 -3.82 -16.20
N GLU A 36 3.48 -3.73 -15.08
CA GLU A 36 2.33 -2.84 -14.90
C GLU A 36 2.47 -2.00 -13.63
N ILE A 37 1.70 -0.92 -13.58
CA ILE A 37 1.61 -0.03 -12.44
C ILE A 37 0.16 0.05 -12.00
N ALA A 38 -0.11 -0.27 -10.74
CA ALA A 38 -1.40 -0.05 -10.11
C ALA A 38 -1.47 1.36 -9.51
N VAL A 39 -2.61 2.00 -9.72
CA VAL A 39 -2.90 3.37 -9.29
C VAL A 39 -4.22 3.37 -8.52
N VAL A 40 -4.23 3.98 -7.34
CA VAL A 40 -5.45 4.16 -6.54
C VAL A 40 -6.02 5.55 -6.76
N ILE A 41 -7.07 5.64 -7.56
CA ILE A 41 -7.71 6.92 -7.90
C ILE A 41 -8.75 7.23 -6.83
N SER A 42 -8.53 8.32 -6.08
CA SER A 42 -9.48 8.81 -5.08
C SER A 42 -10.56 9.68 -5.70
N HIS A 43 -11.79 9.56 -5.23
CA HIS A 43 -12.88 10.45 -5.61
C HIS A 43 -12.64 11.85 -4.98
N PRO A 44 -12.82 12.95 -5.73
CA PRO A 44 -12.45 14.29 -5.25
C PRO A 44 -13.31 14.79 -4.08
N GLU A 45 -14.57 14.35 -4.01
CA GLU A 45 -15.57 14.88 -3.06
C GLU A 45 -16.08 13.84 -2.06
N LYS A 46 -15.71 12.58 -2.23
CA LYS A 46 -16.24 11.47 -1.42
C LYS A 46 -15.08 10.60 -0.97
N ASP A 47 -15.24 9.95 0.17
CA ASP A 47 -14.31 8.94 0.65
C ASP A 47 -14.52 7.64 -0.12
N LEU A 48 -14.29 7.69 -1.43
CA LEU A 48 -14.35 6.56 -2.36
C LEU A 48 -13.03 6.48 -3.12
N HIS A 49 -12.68 5.27 -3.54
CA HIS A 49 -11.52 5.04 -4.38
C HIS A 49 -11.78 3.95 -5.42
N LYS A 50 -11.05 3.98 -6.53
CA LYS A 50 -11.02 2.88 -7.49
C LYS A 50 -9.59 2.50 -7.81
N ILE A 51 -9.38 1.27 -8.27
CA ILE A 51 -8.07 0.77 -8.65
C ILE A 51 -8.05 0.66 -10.17
N SER A 52 -7.02 1.24 -10.77
CA SER A 52 -6.73 1.11 -12.18
C SER A 52 -5.30 0.59 -12.34
N VAL A 53 -5.03 -0.10 -13.42
CA VAL A 53 -3.65 -0.44 -13.81
C VAL A 53 -3.30 0.20 -15.13
N GLN A 54 -2.01 0.44 -15.30
CA GLN A 54 -1.42 0.98 -16.51
C GLN A 54 -0.23 0.13 -16.95
N ASP A 55 -0.24 -0.34 -18.20
CA ASP A 55 0.90 -0.99 -18.81
C ASP A 55 1.97 0.04 -19.17
N ILE A 56 3.22 -0.25 -18.80
CA ILE A 56 4.31 0.73 -18.94
C ILE A 56 4.82 0.91 -20.38
N LYS A 57 4.59 -0.10 -21.25
CA LYS A 57 5.08 -0.11 -22.63
C LYS A 57 4.06 0.50 -23.59
N THR A 58 2.79 0.25 -23.33
CA THR A 58 1.68 0.61 -24.22
C THR A 58 0.92 1.84 -23.75
N ASP A 59 1.08 2.25 -22.47
CA ASP A 59 0.26 3.29 -21.82
C ASP A 59 -1.24 2.92 -21.76
N GLU A 60 -1.58 1.66 -22.04
CA GLU A 60 -2.94 1.16 -21.94
C GLU A 60 -3.38 1.13 -20.47
N LYS A 61 -4.61 1.60 -20.22
CA LYS A 61 -5.21 1.70 -18.90
C LYS A 61 -6.46 0.86 -18.84
N ARG A 62 -6.63 0.14 -17.73
CA ARG A 62 -7.87 -0.57 -17.40
C ARG A 62 -8.23 -0.36 -15.94
N ASP A 63 -9.52 -0.18 -15.69
CA ASP A 63 -10.06 -0.17 -14.33
C ASP A 63 -10.18 -1.63 -13.85
N ILE A 64 -9.74 -1.89 -12.63
CA ILE A 64 -9.85 -3.19 -11.95
C ILE A 64 -11.16 -3.24 -11.16
N THR A 65 -11.50 -2.13 -10.52
CA THR A 65 -12.67 -2.02 -9.65
C THR A 65 -13.53 -0.84 -10.07
N GLU A 66 -14.80 -0.93 -9.74
CA GLU A 66 -15.67 0.25 -9.63
C GLU A 66 -15.23 1.13 -8.43
N TRP A 67 -15.95 2.23 -8.20
CA TRP A 67 -15.78 3.02 -7.00
C TRP A 67 -16.12 2.20 -5.75
N ARG A 68 -15.12 2.02 -4.90
CA ARG A 68 -15.18 1.32 -3.63
C ARG A 68 -15.37 2.31 -2.50
N ASP A 69 -16.05 1.85 -1.45
CA ASP A 69 -16.23 2.62 -0.23
C ASP A 69 -14.90 2.85 0.50
N TYR A 70 -14.89 3.91 1.31
CA TYR A 70 -13.82 4.34 2.20
C TYR A 70 -12.56 4.92 1.53
N LYS A 71 -11.74 5.56 2.37
CA LYS A 71 -10.43 6.07 1.96
C LYS A 71 -9.47 4.91 1.72
N SER A 72 -8.65 5.01 0.68
CA SER A 72 -7.60 4.02 0.42
C SER A 72 -6.43 4.12 1.41
N GLY A 73 -5.93 2.98 1.85
CA GLY A 73 -4.66 2.81 2.54
C GLY A 73 -3.56 2.27 1.62
N LYS A 74 -2.85 1.25 2.09
CA LYS A 74 -1.83 0.50 1.33
C LYS A 74 -2.46 -0.32 0.20
N ILE A 75 -1.68 -0.53 -0.86
CA ILE A 75 -1.99 -1.44 -1.95
C ILE A 75 -0.75 -2.25 -2.31
N PHE A 76 -0.94 -3.50 -2.68
CA PHE A 76 0.08 -4.36 -3.28
C PHE A 76 -0.51 -5.03 -4.53
N TYR A 77 0.27 -5.13 -5.61
CA TYR A 77 -0.14 -5.79 -6.86
C TYR A 77 0.75 -7.00 -7.15
N MET A 78 0.21 -8.19 -6.89
CA MET A 78 0.86 -9.48 -7.14
C MET A 78 0.36 -10.04 -8.47
N LYS A 79 0.78 -9.41 -9.57
CA LYS A 79 0.33 -9.74 -10.94
C LYS A 79 0.60 -11.19 -11.29
N GLN A 80 1.79 -11.71 -10.95
CA GLN A 80 2.11 -13.12 -11.24
C GLN A 80 1.17 -14.11 -10.53
N ALA A 81 0.61 -13.71 -9.39
CA ALA A 81 -0.36 -14.49 -8.63
C ALA A 81 -1.83 -14.08 -8.90
N GLY A 82 -2.07 -13.07 -9.75
CA GLY A 82 -3.39 -12.65 -10.21
C GLY A 82 -4.24 -11.88 -9.19
N TYR A 83 -3.64 -11.11 -8.28
CA TYR A 83 -4.43 -10.35 -7.29
C TYR A 83 -3.75 -9.08 -6.77
N PHE A 84 -4.57 -8.27 -6.08
CA PHE A 84 -4.19 -7.12 -5.27
C PHE A 84 -4.49 -7.39 -3.80
N ILE A 85 -3.70 -6.81 -2.90
CA ILE A 85 -4.06 -6.64 -1.49
C ILE A 85 -4.31 -5.16 -1.28
N VAL A 86 -5.48 -4.82 -0.75
CA VAL A 86 -5.91 -3.43 -0.62
C VAL A 86 -6.39 -3.19 0.79
N GLU A 87 -5.84 -2.16 1.41
CA GLU A 87 -6.30 -1.62 2.68
C GLU A 87 -7.30 -0.48 2.42
N SER A 88 -8.44 -0.54 3.10
CA SER A 88 -9.45 0.50 3.18
C SER A 88 -9.51 1.03 4.62
N LEU A 89 -9.52 2.35 4.78
CA LEU A 89 -9.53 3.03 6.08
C LEU A 89 -10.96 3.45 6.42
N LEU A 90 -11.57 2.81 7.42
CA LEU A 90 -12.94 3.07 7.84
C LEU A 90 -13.02 4.33 8.72
N GLU A 91 -14.20 4.92 8.78
CA GLU A 91 -14.44 6.19 9.52
C GLU A 91 -14.23 6.07 11.03
N ASN A 92 -14.45 4.87 11.58
CA ASN A 92 -14.26 4.55 13.00
C ASN A 92 -12.81 4.18 13.37
N GLY A 93 -11.85 4.36 12.45
CA GLY A 93 -10.44 4.03 12.65
C GLY A 93 -10.09 2.56 12.40
N ALA A 94 -11.10 1.70 12.20
CA ALA A 94 -10.87 0.34 11.74
C ALA A 94 -10.25 0.32 10.33
N ARG A 95 -9.61 -0.80 10.01
CA ARG A 95 -9.00 -1.07 8.71
C ARG A 95 -9.60 -2.33 8.15
N ARG A 96 -9.90 -2.31 6.87
CA ARG A 96 -10.35 -3.49 6.14
C ARG A 96 -9.31 -3.86 5.09
N PHE A 97 -8.93 -5.13 5.06
CA PHE A 97 -8.01 -5.66 4.07
C PHE A 97 -8.77 -6.62 3.16
N ASP A 98 -8.77 -6.32 1.87
CA ASP A 98 -9.38 -7.16 0.84
C ASP A 98 -8.31 -7.73 -0.09
N LYS A 99 -8.52 -8.97 -0.54
CA LYS A 99 -7.88 -9.52 -1.73
C LYS A 99 -8.79 -9.24 -2.91
N ILE A 100 -8.25 -8.63 -3.96
CA ILE A 100 -9.02 -8.32 -5.18
C ILE A 100 -8.38 -9.06 -6.34
N GLU A 101 -9.13 -9.89 -7.04
CA GLU A 101 -8.66 -10.59 -8.24
C GLU A 101 -8.60 -9.62 -9.43
N GLU A 102 -7.86 -9.96 -10.49
CA GLU A 102 -7.71 -9.05 -11.65
C GLU A 102 -9.01 -8.76 -12.41
N ASN A 103 -10.05 -9.55 -12.19
CA ASN A 103 -11.40 -9.36 -12.72
C ASN A 103 -12.28 -8.45 -11.83
N GLY A 104 -11.73 -7.92 -10.73
CA GLY A 104 -12.44 -7.07 -9.77
C GLY A 104 -13.21 -7.82 -8.69
N ASN A 105 -13.16 -9.16 -8.64
CA ASN A 105 -13.79 -9.95 -7.58
C ASN A 105 -13.07 -9.70 -6.23
N GLU A 106 -13.83 -9.34 -5.21
CA GLU A 106 -13.32 -8.94 -3.90
C GLU A 106 -13.58 -10.00 -2.84
N ILE A 107 -12.56 -10.31 -2.05
CA ILE A 107 -12.61 -11.27 -0.96
C ILE A 107 -12.06 -10.57 0.29
N LEU A 108 -12.91 -10.40 1.30
CA LEU A 108 -12.49 -9.87 2.60
C LEU A 108 -11.47 -10.82 3.25
N ILE A 109 -10.30 -10.28 3.62
CA ILE A 109 -9.29 -11.03 4.39
C ILE A 109 -9.57 -10.83 5.88
N ILE A 110 -9.61 -9.56 6.31
CA ILE A 110 -9.86 -9.19 7.70
C ILE A 110 -10.36 -7.76 7.79
N GLU A 111 -11.22 -7.51 8.79
CA GLU A 111 -11.54 -6.17 9.28
C GLU A 111 -11.02 -6.07 10.73
N THR A 112 -10.28 -5.02 11.03
CA THR A 112 -9.66 -4.82 12.34
C THR A 112 -10.67 -4.27 13.34
N PRO A 113 -10.42 -4.38 14.65
CA PRO A 113 -11.16 -3.60 15.63
C PRO A 113 -11.10 -2.10 15.31
N ASP A 114 -12.12 -1.36 15.70
CA ASP A 114 -12.12 0.11 15.66
C ASP A 114 -11.24 0.71 16.76
N ASP A 115 -11.02 2.03 16.73
CA ASP A 115 -10.11 2.72 17.65
C ASP A 115 -10.51 2.57 19.14
N GLU A 116 -11.80 2.36 19.42
CA GLU A 116 -12.30 2.18 20.79
C GLU A 116 -12.02 0.77 21.32
N ASN A 117 -11.97 -0.22 20.42
CA ASN A 117 -11.79 -1.63 20.71
C ASN A 117 -10.37 -2.15 20.43
N GLN A 118 -9.46 -1.29 19.95
CA GLN A 118 -8.05 -1.64 19.79
C GLN A 118 -7.44 -2.03 21.14
N PRO A 119 -6.62 -3.10 21.17
CA PRO A 119 -5.73 -3.34 22.29
C PRO A 119 -4.93 -2.07 22.59
N CYS A 120 -4.66 -1.79 23.86
CA CYS A 120 -3.81 -0.66 24.25
C CYS A 120 -4.35 0.76 24.00
N SER A 121 -5.62 0.95 23.61
CA SER A 121 -6.19 2.29 23.34
C SER A 121 -6.01 3.32 24.48
N LYS A 122 -5.84 2.86 25.73
CA LYS A 122 -5.69 3.71 26.93
C LYS A 122 -4.26 3.92 27.42
N ASN A 123 -3.32 3.06 27.00
CA ASN A 123 -1.94 3.11 27.46
C ASN A 123 -1.04 3.28 26.24
N LYS A 124 -0.09 4.23 26.26
CA LYS A 124 0.93 4.40 25.20
C LYS A 124 1.95 3.25 25.20
N ILE A 125 1.48 2.01 25.27
CA ILE A 125 2.30 0.81 25.24
C ILE A 125 2.47 0.40 23.78
N GLU A 126 3.59 -0.26 23.56
CA GLU A 126 4.11 -0.70 22.30
C GLU A 126 3.15 -1.66 21.61
N GLN A 127 2.70 -1.26 20.42
CA GLN A 127 1.82 -2.05 19.57
C GLN A 127 2.20 -1.86 18.10
N VAL A 128 1.86 -2.86 17.30
CA VAL A 128 1.97 -2.81 15.85
C VAL A 128 0.57 -2.69 15.28
N HIS A 129 0.36 -1.71 14.41
CA HIS A 129 -0.89 -1.62 13.65
C HIS A 129 -1.07 -2.84 12.77
N HIS A 130 -2.30 -3.37 12.75
CA HIS A 130 -2.70 -4.42 11.84
C HIS A 130 -2.26 -4.10 10.40
N THR A 131 -1.62 -5.06 9.75
CA THR A 131 -1.24 -4.97 8.35
C THR A 131 -1.26 -6.35 7.71
N VAL A 132 -1.64 -6.41 6.44
CA VAL A 132 -1.51 -7.62 5.61
C VAL A 132 -0.49 -7.33 4.50
N ILE A 133 0.55 -8.15 4.39
CA ILE A 133 1.62 -7.99 3.40
C ILE A 133 1.82 -9.29 2.60
N PRO A 134 1.77 -9.25 1.26
CA PRO A 134 2.01 -10.45 0.46
C PRO A 134 3.51 -10.79 0.42
N SER A 135 3.79 -12.08 0.43
CA SER A 135 5.12 -12.64 0.18
C SER A 135 5.63 -12.25 -1.21
N PRO A 136 6.96 -12.22 -1.43
CA PRO A 136 7.56 -11.83 -2.70
C PRO A 136 7.05 -12.60 -3.93
N ASN A 137 6.68 -13.87 -3.75
CA ASN A 137 6.13 -14.73 -4.82
C ASN A 137 4.59 -14.71 -4.89
N GLY A 138 3.92 -13.95 -4.02
CA GLY A 138 2.47 -13.82 -3.97
C GLY A 138 1.72 -15.07 -3.50
N LEU A 139 2.39 -16.14 -3.08
CA LEU A 139 1.72 -17.39 -2.69
C LEU A 139 1.22 -17.39 -1.24
N GLN A 140 1.81 -16.53 -0.41
CA GLN A 140 1.50 -16.39 1.02
C GLN A 140 1.21 -14.94 1.38
N LEU A 141 0.41 -14.74 2.43
CA LEU A 141 0.19 -13.46 3.09
C LEU A 141 0.69 -13.55 4.52
N ALA A 142 1.21 -12.45 5.06
CA ALA A 142 1.44 -12.29 6.50
C ALA A 142 0.47 -11.25 7.04
N HIS A 143 -0.41 -11.66 7.96
CA HIS A 143 -1.22 -10.77 8.77
C HIS A 143 -0.47 -10.51 10.08
N VAL A 144 -0.12 -9.25 10.33
CA VAL A 144 0.70 -8.85 11.47
C VAL A 144 -0.08 -7.86 12.33
N TYR A 145 -0.14 -8.13 13.63
CA TYR A 145 -0.91 -7.33 14.58
C TYR A 145 -0.43 -7.54 16.02
N SER A 146 -0.92 -6.70 16.93
CA SER A 146 -0.72 -6.85 18.37
C SER A 146 -2.04 -7.28 19.03
N PRO A 147 -2.19 -8.56 19.49
CA PRO A 147 -3.41 -9.00 20.18
C PRO A 147 -3.57 -8.35 21.56
N GLU A 148 -2.45 -7.99 22.17
CA GLU A 148 -2.35 -7.29 23.45
C GLU A 148 -1.06 -6.44 23.46
N CYS A 149 -0.90 -5.63 24.50
CA CYS A 149 0.22 -4.70 24.60
C CYS A 149 1.53 -5.43 24.83
N GLY A 150 2.58 -5.03 24.10
CA GLY A 150 3.89 -5.67 24.23
C GLY A 150 3.99 -7.04 23.57
N THR A 151 3.02 -7.39 22.71
CA THR A 151 3.01 -8.65 21.96
C THR A 151 2.79 -8.35 20.48
N ILE A 152 3.50 -9.07 19.60
CA ILE A 152 3.25 -9.10 18.16
C ILE A 152 2.94 -10.53 17.73
N THR A 153 1.92 -10.69 16.91
CA THR A 153 1.54 -11.95 16.27
C THR A 153 1.64 -11.79 14.76
N ILE A 154 2.20 -12.80 14.11
CA ILE A 154 2.23 -12.95 12.66
C ILE A 154 1.50 -14.25 12.33
N GLU A 155 0.40 -14.13 11.60
CA GLU A 155 -0.29 -15.26 10.98
C GLU A 155 0.14 -15.36 9.53
N PHE A 156 0.54 -16.55 9.10
CA PHE A 156 0.84 -16.86 7.71
C PHE A 156 -0.35 -17.56 7.07
N LEU A 157 -0.85 -17.00 5.97
CA LEU A 157 -2.02 -17.48 5.24
C LEU A 157 -1.61 -17.90 3.83
N TYR A 158 -2.25 -18.94 3.29
CA TYR A 158 -2.15 -19.19 1.85
C TYR A 158 -2.97 -18.15 1.08
N ALA A 159 -2.37 -17.50 0.08
CA ALA A 159 -3.05 -16.43 -0.65
C ALA A 159 -4.24 -16.92 -1.49
N ASN A 160 -4.30 -18.22 -1.84
CA ASN A 160 -5.35 -18.79 -2.69
C ASN A 160 -6.66 -19.08 -1.94
N ASN A 161 -6.60 -19.46 -0.66
CA ASN A 161 -7.77 -19.87 0.13
C ASN A 161 -7.88 -19.14 1.47
N LEU A 162 -6.91 -18.29 1.82
CA LEU A 162 -6.83 -17.52 3.05
C LEU A 162 -6.82 -18.37 4.34
N ASN A 163 -6.50 -19.67 4.24
CA ASN A 163 -6.33 -20.49 5.43
C ASN A 163 -5.01 -20.14 6.11
N VAL A 164 -5.07 -19.86 7.41
CA VAL A 164 -3.90 -19.75 8.28
C VAL A 164 -3.23 -21.13 8.35
N PHE A 165 -1.93 -21.18 8.09
CA PHE A 165 -1.14 -22.41 8.16
C PHE A 165 -0.01 -22.35 9.19
N ASP A 166 0.31 -21.17 9.70
CA ASP A 166 1.25 -20.97 10.79
C ASP A 166 0.93 -19.67 11.54
N THR A 167 1.17 -19.65 12.84
CA THR A 167 0.99 -18.48 13.71
C THR A 167 2.19 -18.39 14.64
N GLN A 168 2.87 -17.25 14.62
CA GLN A 168 4.03 -16.99 15.47
C GLN A 168 3.80 -15.74 16.30
N THR A 169 4.08 -15.84 17.60
CA THR A 169 3.90 -14.76 18.55
C THR A 169 5.20 -14.50 19.30
N MET A 170 5.54 -13.22 19.50
CA MET A 170 6.67 -12.83 20.32
C MET A 170 6.36 -11.58 21.15
N ASN A 171 7.03 -11.46 22.29
CA ASN A 171 6.98 -10.24 23.09
C ASN A 171 7.85 -9.16 22.45
N ILE A 172 7.39 -7.92 22.54
CA ILE A 172 8.04 -6.73 22.03
C ILE A 172 8.07 -5.65 23.11
N ASP A 173 9.20 -4.95 23.19
CA ASP A 173 9.38 -3.85 24.15
C ASP A 173 9.38 -2.48 23.46
N GLU A 174 9.12 -2.45 22.14
CA GLU A 174 9.04 -1.25 21.29
C GLU A 174 8.28 -1.57 20.00
N PRO A 175 7.78 -0.57 19.23
CA PRO A 175 7.04 -0.81 18.01
C PRO A 175 7.95 -1.43 16.96
N MET A 176 7.46 -2.47 16.29
CA MET A 176 8.21 -3.18 15.26
C MET A 176 7.81 -2.71 13.87
N ARG A 177 8.81 -2.63 12.98
CA ARG A 177 8.61 -2.51 11.54
C ARG A 177 8.75 -3.89 10.91
N ILE A 178 7.95 -4.17 9.87
CA ILE A 178 7.90 -5.48 9.22
C ILE A 178 8.20 -5.38 7.73
N LYS A 179 9.02 -6.30 7.21
CA LYS A 179 9.21 -6.51 5.77
C LYS A 179 9.36 -7.98 5.40
N TRP A 180 9.03 -8.30 4.16
CA TRP A 180 9.45 -9.56 3.56
C TRP A 180 10.91 -9.49 3.12
N HIS A 181 11.58 -10.63 3.29
CA HIS A 181 12.86 -10.93 2.69
C HIS A 181 12.65 -11.65 1.35
N PRO A 182 13.52 -11.43 0.33
CA PRO A 182 13.46 -12.16 -0.93
C PRO A 182 13.38 -13.69 -0.81
N ASP A 183 14.01 -14.26 0.22
CA ASP A 183 13.99 -15.71 0.52
C ASP A 183 12.70 -16.19 1.24
N ASN A 184 11.59 -15.44 1.13
CA ASN A 184 10.29 -15.78 1.72
C ASN A 184 10.28 -15.99 3.25
N TYR A 185 10.89 -15.06 3.99
CA TYR A 185 10.70 -14.94 5.43
C TYR A 185 10.44 -13.49 5.82
N ILE A 186 9.86 -13.26 7.00
CA ILE A 186 9.64 -11.93 7.55
C ILE A 186 10.85 -11.47 8.36
N ILE A 187 11.23 -10.21 8.17
CA ILE A 187 12.15 -9.49 9.05
C ILE A 187 11.32 -8.55 9.91
N LEU A 188 11.37 -8.78 11.23
CA LEU A 188 10.93 -7.82 12.23
C LEU A 188 12.13 -6.98 12.64
N VAL A 189 11.98 -5.66 12.65
CA VAL A 189 13.03 -4.74 13.08
C VAL A 189 12.45 -3.76 14.07
N ASN A 190 13.18 -3.52 15.13
CA ASN A 190 12.75 -2.58 16.14
C ASN A 190 12.83 -1.11 15.66
N HIS A 191 12.27 -0.19 16.45
CA HIS A 191 12.18 1.21 16.07
C HIS A 191 13.56 1.83 15.81
N ASN A 192 14.54 1.49 16.65
CA ASN A 192 15.90 2.02 16.57
C ASN A 192 16.80 1.37 15.49
N ASN A 193 16.31 0.32 14.81
CA ASN A 193 17.04 -0.40 13.76
C ASN A 193 18.36 -1.06 14.22
N ASP A 194 18.49 -1.37 15.51
CA ASP A 194 19.65 -2.05 16.10
C ASP A 194 19.38 -3.53 16.43
N LYS A 195 18.10 -3.95 16.47
CA LYS A 195 17.69 -5.35 16.65
C LYS A 195 16.75 -5.80 15.55
N ALA A 196 16.95 -7.03 15.09
CA ALA A 196 16.08 -7.65 14.10
C ALA A 196 15.90 -9.14 14.34
N TRP A 197 14.76 -9.67 13.89
CA TRP A 197 14.40 -11.07 13.99
C TRP A 197 13.93 -11.60 12.64
N LYS A 198 14.39 -12.80 12.31
CA LYS A 198 13.90 -13.62 11.21
C LYS A 198 12.74 -14.46 11.71
N VAL A 199 11.59 -14.30 11.07
CA VAL A 199 10.37 -15.07 11.30
C VAL A 199 10.08 -15.85 10.03
N THR A 200 10.34 -17.16 10.04
CA THR A 200 10.13 -18.06 8.89
C THR A 200 9.01 -19.03 9.25
N PRO A 201 7.99 -19.22 8.38
CA PRO A 201 6.87 -20.09 8.69
C PRO A 201 7.31 -21.49 9.13
N LEU A 202 6.62 -22.06 10.12
CA LEU A 202 6.86 -23.41 10.67
C LEU A 202 8.24 -23.59 11.31
N THR A 203 8.94 -22.49 11.63
CA THR A 203 10.25 -22.52 12.29
C THR A 203 10.30 -21.48 13.40
N LEU A 204 11.18 -21.69 14.39
CA LEU A 204 11.34 -20.76 15.49
C LEU A 204 11.96 -19.43 15.02
N THR A 205 11.41 -18.34 15.53
CA THR A 205 11.99 -16.99 15.38
C THR A 205 13.43 -16.97 15.87
N SER A 206 14.30 -16.31 15.10
CA SER A 206 15.73 -16.20 15.42
C SER A 206 16.25 -14.77 15.22
N PRO A 207 17.19 -14.29 16.05
CA PRO A 207 17.78 -12.96 15.86
C PRO A 207 18.65 -12.92 14.60
N ILE A 208 18.66 -11.78 13.92
CA ILE A 208 19.50 -11.50 12.74
C ILE A 208 20.06 -10.09 12.80
N LEU A 209 21.02 -9.77 11.93
CA LEU A 209 21.48 -8.40 11.76
C LEU A 209 20.38 -7.55 11.11
N PRO A 210 20.12 -6.32 11.59
CA PRO A 210 19.19 -5.40 10.94
C PRO A 210 19.58 -5.15 9.48
N PRO A 211 18.60 -5.10 8.55
CA PRO A 211 18.89 -4.82 7.16
C PRO A 211 19.34 -3.37 6.97
N LYS A 212 20.19 -3.11 5.98
CA LYS A 212 20.60 -1.74 5.62
C LYS A 212 19.45 -0.89 5.09
N CYS A 213 18.43 -1.52 4.53
CA CYS A 213 17.25 -0.84 4.03
C CYS A 213 15.97 -1.55 4.47
N PHE A 214 14.96 -0.75 4.77
CA PHE A 214 13.67 -1.27 5.18
C PHE A 214 12.65 -1.30 4.03
N GLU A 215 12.70 -0.29 3.16
CA GLU A 215 11.87 -0.21 1.97
C GLU A 215 12.60 -0.70 0.72
N PRO A 216 11.90 -1.33 -0.23
CA PRO A 216 10.50 -1.80 -0.15
C PRO A 216 10.22 -2.91 0.86
N VAL A 217 8.99 -2.95 1.39
CA VAL A 217 8.45 -4.01 2.27
C VAL A 217 8.29 -5.35 1.56
N THR A 218 7.91 -5.35 0.28
CA THR A 218 7.77 -6.54 -0.58
C THR A 218 8.09 -6.19 -2.04
N THR A 219 7.97 -7.14 -2.97
CA THR A 219 8.25 -6.95 -4.41
C THR A 219 7.34 -5.92 -5.07
N SER A 220 6.07 -5.87 -4.69
CA SER A 220 5.15 -4.80 -5.07
C SER A 220 5.37 -3.56 -4.20
N SER A 221 5.80 -2.45 -4.79
CA SER A 221 5.95 -1.16 -4.12
C SER A 221 6.02 0.00 -5.11
N ASN A 222 6.19 1.24 -4.64
CA ASN A 222 6.46 2.36 -5.53
C ASN A 222 7.84 2.29 -6.24
N VAL A 223 8.69 1.31 -5.88
CA VAL A 223 9.98 1.02 -6.51
C VAL A 223 9.99 -0.41 -7.07
N SER A 224 10.33 -0.55 -8.35
CA SER A 224 10.46 -1.84 -9.04
C SER A 224 11.69 -2.62 -8.56
N SER A 225 11.77 -3.91 -8.91
CA SER A 225 12.94 -4.74 -8.57
C SER A 225 14.24 -4.33 -9.28
N ASP A 226 14.13 -3.60 -10.40
CA ASP A 226 15.25 -2.98 -11.11
C ASP A 226 15.62 -1.56 -10.61
N GLY A 227 14.94 -1.07 -9.57
CA GLY A 227 15.26 0.19 -8.88
C GLY A 227 14.61 1.44 -9.48
N ARG A 228 13.64 1.30 -10.39
CA ARG A 228 12.85 2.43 -10.91
C ARG A 228 11.69 2.77 -9.97
N GLN A 229 11.64 4.01 -9.51
CA GLN A 229 10.50 4.54 -8.77
C GLN A 229 9.47 5.15 -9.70
N VAL A 230 8.20 4.83 -9.48
CA VAL A 230 7.07 5.51 -10.12
C VAL A 230 6.53 6.61 -9.21
N LEU A 231 6.18 7.75 -9.81
CA LEU A 231 5.56 8.89 -9.15
C LEU A 231 4.68 9.69 -10.13
N PHE A 232 3.81 10.53 -9.59
CA PHE A 232 3.07 11.51 -10.38
C PHE A 232 3.90 12.76 -10.66
N ASP A 233 3.85 13.22 -11.91
CA ASP A 233 4.25 14.56 -12.32
C ASP A 233 3.04 15.24 -12.98
N GLY A 234 2.32 16.04 -12.20
CA GLY A 234 0.96 16.42 -12.55
C GLY A 234 0.09 15.17 -12.72
N ASP A 235 -0.62 15.07 -13.84
CA ASP A 235 -1.54 13.95 -14.10
C ASP A 235 -0.89 12.76 -14.83
N LYS A 236 0.44 12.78 -14.97
CA LYS A 236 1.20 11.74 -15.67
C LYS A 236 2.02 10.91 -14.70
N LEU A 237 2.10 9.60 -14.96
CA LEU A 237 3.07 8.73 -14.30
C LEU A 237 4.43 8.92 -14.96
N ILE A 238 5.45 9.14 -14.13
CA ILE A 238 6.84 9.16 -14.58
C ILE A 238 7.66 8.18 -13.76
N THR A 239 8.73 7.66 -14.36
CA THR A 239 9.66 6.75 -13.71
C THR A 239 11.02 7.39 -13.56
N LYS A 240 11.62 7.29 -12.37
CA LYS A 240 12.98 7.76 -12.09
C LYS A 240 13.82 6.62 -11.54
N SER A 241 15.09 6.52 -11.95
CA SER A 241 16.01 5.56 -11.35
C SER A 241 16.29 5.96 -9.90
N THR A 242 16.30 4.98 -9.00
CA THR A 242 16.74 5.12 -7.63
C THR A 242 17.87 4.13 -7.34
N GLY A 243 18.68 4.40 -6.32
CA GLY A 243 19.68 3.45 -5.83
C GLY A 243 19.10 2.35 -4.93
N THR A 244 17.80 2.41 -4.63
CA THR A 244 17.11 1.50 -3.70
C THR A 244 16.28 0.50 -4.49
N LYS A 245 16.23 -0.76 -4.05
CA LYS A 245 15.42 -1.83 -4.65
C LYS A 245 14.99 -2.83 -3.59
N PHE A 246 13.95 -3.60 -3.87
CA PHE A 246 13.56 -4.70 -2.98
C PHE A 246 14.75 -5.65 -2.71
N GLY A 247 14.93 -6.03 -1.45
CA GLY A 247 16.04 -6.88 -1.03
C GLY A 247 17.41 -6.19 -0.92
N CYS A 248 17.50 -4.86 -0.83
CA CYS A 248 18.78 -4.24 -0.44
C CYS A 248 19.23 -4.75 0.94
N GLN A 249 20.47 -5.21 1.01
CA GLN A 249 21.11 -5.80 2.20
C GLN A 249 22.41 -5.11 2.54
#